data_AF-A0A1C1CRG8-F1
#
_entry.id   AF-A0A1C1CRG8-F1
#
_cell.length_a   1.000
_cell.length_b   1.000
_cell.length_c   1.000
_cell.angle_alpha   90.00
_cell.angle_beta   90.00
_cell.angle_gamma   90.00
#
_symmetry.space_group_name_H-M   'P 1'
#
loop_
_entity.id
_entity.type
_entity.pdbx_description
1 polymer ?
#
loop_
_entity_poly.entity_id
_entity_poly.type
_entity_poly.pdbx_seq_one_letter_code
_entity_poly.pdbx_strand_id
1 'polypeptide(L)'
;MPNIFAPPVAAYRSRPPAWSLSQGSHKRKKHRLDEKPGRNEDQDDGGFRDLEIQSSSNLEYTAVVTPQERHQRRLAGQPLDQEPPQFPFPHAADPATKVGGGRRILLEGGKRQEIPHVPETPQSLHMQHLAALTTILHLSLLKEDFPRASRALGLLFREDLVSENAAMRNRGFMGIAAEVLLRNGTSRDYNLESAAASHLFTREGFEKAKRLYERLIVRHPYHKSWPHVVNAIDFYLAMFNLWIYVVHNEHATPSESPEDIENDVGPSRKVRELDQANQIANRMDTCMATVPYMDEPELIRLRAMVALWTADLHEDCAYMVKNNDPQASDDFAEQHGLPILPEGEQTSRENEHLSEAGLARDRARELLSRLGGHATSDDE
;
A
#
# COMPACT_ATOMS: atom_id res chain seq x y z
N MET A 1 2.12 -3.22 -14.81
CA MET A 1 1.61 -4.26 -13.91
C MET A 1 0.25 -3.83 -13.37
N PRO A 2 -0.69 -4.75 -13.11
CA PRO A 2 -1.80 -4.48 -12.21
C PRO A 2 -1.27 -4.36 -10.77
N ASN A 3 -1.79 -3.43 -9.97
CA ASN A 3 -1.43 -3.31 -8.56
C ASN A 3 -2.20 -4.37 -7.76
N ILE A 4 -1.54 -5.46 -7.41
CA ILE A 4 -2.15 -6.64 -6.78
C ILE A 4 -2.68 -6.33 -5.36
N PHE A 5 -2.11 -5.33 -4.69
CA PHE A 5 -2.29 -5.11 -3.24
C PHE A 5 -3.17 -3.89 -2.89
N ALA A 6 -4.15 -3.57 -3.73
CA ALA A 6 -5.29 -2.77 -3.30
C ALA A 6 -6.31 -3.69 -2.60
N PRO A 7 -6.65 -3.50 -1.30
CA PRO A 7 -7.76 -4.25 -0.70
C PRO A 7 -9.07 -3.90 -1.43
N PRO A 8 -10.02 -4.84 -1.56
CA PRO A 8 -11.29 -4.63 -2.26
C PRO A 8 -12.23 -3.75 -1.42
N VAL A 9 -11.88 -2.47 -1.25
CA VAL A 9 -12.75 -1.45 -0.66
C VAL A 9 -13.94 -1.25 -1.59
N ALA A 10 -15.03 -1.96 -1.29
CA ALA A 10 -16.24 -1.96 -2.10
C ALA A 10 -16.78 -0.53 -2.25
N ALA A 11 -16.61 0.04 -3.45
CA ALA A 11 -16.96 1.43 -3.78
C ALA A 11 -18.49 1.70 -3.81
N TYR A 12 -19.29 0.80 -3.25
CA TYR A 12 -20.75 0.73 -3.38
C TYR A 12 -21.47 0.53 -2.03
N ARG A 13 -20.81 0.71 -0.87
CA ARG A 13 -21.54 0.93 0.39
C ARG A 13 -21.87 2.42 0.54
N SER A 14 -23.16 2.71 0.70
CA SER A 14 -23.75 4.05 0.57
C SER A 14 -23.08 5.11 1.45
N ARG A 15 -22.85 6.31 0.89
CA ARG A 15 -22.53 7.51 1.68
C ARG A 15 -23.57 7.69 2.79
N PRO A 16 -23.18 7.80 4.08
CA PRO A 16 -24.09 8.39 5.07
C PRO A 16 -24.36 9.86 4.70
N PRO A 17 -25.56 10.40 4.97
CA PRO A 17 -25.81 11.83 4.82
C PRO A 17 -24.87 12.59 5.77
N ALA A 18 -24.10 13.53 5.24
CA ALA A 18 -23.12 14.26 6.02
C ALA A 18 -23.83 15.18 7.04
N TRP A 19 -23.77 14.84 8.33
CA TRP A 19 -24.17 15.73 9.40
C TRP A 19 -23.23 16.93 9.47
N SER A 20 -23.60 18.00 8.76
CA SER A 20 -22.96 19.31 8.88
C SER A 20 -23.26 19.92 10.24
N LEU A 21 -22.44 19.60 11.25
CA LEU A 21 -22.45 20.34 12.51
C LEU A 21 -22.01 21.79 12.25
N SER A 22 -23.00 22.66 12.10
CA SER A 22 -22.82 24.11 12.04
C SER A 22 -22.21 24.61 13.36
N GLN A 23 -20.88 24.69 13.44
CA GLN A 23 -20.23 25.29 14.60
C GLN A 23 -20.62 26.77 14.72
N GLY A 24 -21.30 27.10 15.82
CA GLY A 24 -21.83 28.43 16.08
C GLY A 24 -20.73 29.49 16.22
N SER A 25 -20.88 30.62 15.51
CA SER A 25 -19.95 31.75 15.56
C SER A 25 -20.02 32.47 16.91
N HIS A 26 -19.27 31.98 17.91
CA HIS A 26 -19.13 32.63 19.21
C HIS A 26 -18.21 33.86 19.14
N LYS A 27 -18.80 34.99 18.76
CA LYS A 27 -18.16 36.32 18.72
C LYS A 27 -17.55 36.71 20.07
N ARG A 28 -16.24 36.52 20.25
CA ARG A 28 -15.50 37.04 21.42
C ARG A 28 -15.13 38.52 21.24
N LYS A 29 -15.95 39.39 21.83
CA LYS A 29 -15.75 40.85 21.93
C LYS A 29 -14.51 41.16 22.80
N LYS A 30 -13.39 41.57 22.20
CA LYS A 30 -12.20 42.04 22.95
C LYS A 30 -12.24 43.56 23.12
N HIS A 31 -11.97 44.04 24.33
CA HIS A 31 -12.08 45.44 24.76
C HIS A 31 -10.89 46.27 24.24
N ARG A 32 -11.14 47.50 23.77
CA ARG A 32 -10.09 48.52 23.60
C ARG A 32 -9.89 49.25 24.93
N LEU A 33 -8.64 49.49 25.30
CA LEU A 33 -8.27 50.65 26.12
C LEU A 33 -7.30 51.52 25.29
N ASP A 34 -7.08 52.74 25.76
CA ASP A 34 -6.70 53.89 24.94
C ASP A 34 -5.39 54.54 25.43
N GLU A 35 -4.99 55.64 24.79
CA GLU A 35 -3.90 56.57 25.16
C GLU A 35 -2.45 56.12 24.87
N LYS A 36 -1.52 56.99 24.43
CA LYS A 36 -1.59 58.28 23.70
C LYS A 36 -0.21 58.56 23.05
N PRO A 37 -0.08 59.45 22.03
CA PRO A 37 1.15 59.57 21.23
C PRO A 37 2.04 60.81 21.54
N GLY A 38 3.32 60.68 21.22
CA GLY A 38 4.35 61.73 21.04
C GLY A 38 5.58 61.06 20.40
N ARG A 39 6.11 61.36 19.19
CA ARG A 39 6.20 62.55 18.30
C ARG A 39 7.57 63.26 18.44
N ASN A 40 8.06 63.78 17.30
CA ASN A 40 9.35 64.38 16.99
C ASN A 40 10.42 63.31 16.66
N GLU A 41 10.98 63.16 15.45
CA GLU A 41 11.36 64.04 14.30
C GLU A 41 12.88 64.32 14.27
N ASP A 42 13.42 64.54 13.05
CA ASP A 42 14.81 64.90 12.66
C ASP A 42 15.86 63.74 12.68
N GLN A 43 16.57 63.42 11.57
CA GLN A 43 17.52 64.17 10.69
C GLN A 43 18.89 64.42 11.37
N ASP A 44 20.08 64.36 10.73
CA ASP A 44 20.60 63.90 9.42
C ASP A 44 22.16 63.90 9.52
N ASP A 45 23.04 63.38 8.65
CA ASP A 45 23.03 62.59 7.39
C ASP A 45 24.43 61.92 7.23
N GLY A 46 24.60 60.97 6.30
CA GLY A 46 25.88 60.76 5.58
C GLY A 46 26.72 59.53 5.96
N GLY A 47 26.97 58.64 4.98
CA GLY A 47 27.90 57.51 5.12
C GLY A 47 27.98 56.59 3.90
N PHE A 48 28.96 56.80 3.02
CA PHE A 48 29.13 55.99 1.80
C PHE A 48 29.92 54.70 2.04
N ARG A 49 29.37 53.59 1.52
CA ARG A 49 30.05 52.35 1.08
C ARG A 49 30.87 51.56 2.11
N ASP A 50 30.55 50.28 2.22
CA ASP A 50 31.51 49.26 1.79
C ASP A 50 30.83 48.05 1.15
N LEU A 51 31.56 47.25 0.36
CA LEU A 51 31.05 46.03 -0.28
C LEU A 51 31.43 44.79 0.55
N GLU A 52 30.60 44.42 1.54
CA GLU A 52 30.77 43.13 2.22
C GLU A 52 30.05 42.00 1.48
N ILE A 53 30.84 41.04 1.00
CA ILE A 53 30.37 39.81 0.35
C ILE A 53 29.86 38.87 1.46
N GLN A 54 28.58 39.00 1.82
CA GLN A 54 27.99 38.15 2.87
C GLN A 54 27.91 36.68 2.42
N SER A 55 28.36 35.80 3.30
CA SER A 55 28.74 34.41 2.98
C SER A 55 27.56 33.53 2.54
N SER A 56 27.79 32.76 1.48
CA SER A 56 26.83 31.84 0.87
C SER A 56 26.63 30.54 1.68
N SER A 57 26.20 30.66 2.94
CA SER A 57 26.11 29.54 3.90
C SER A 57 24.74 29.32 4.54
N ASN A 58 23.75 30.20 4.30
CA ASN A 58 22.38 30.08 4.84
C ASN A 58 21.34 29.88 3.73
N LEU A 59 21.58 28.91 2.83
CA LEU A 59 20.62 28.50 1.79
C LEU A 59 19.52 27.60 2.40
N GLU A 60 18.60 28.22 3.15
CA GLU A 60 17.42 27.54 3.69
C GLU A 60 16.43 27.25 2.54
N TYR A 61 16.41 25.99 2.13
CA TYR A 61 15.90 25.44 0.87
C TYR A 61 14.52 25.97 0.42
N THR A 62 14.53 27.06 -0.37
CA THR A 62 13.33 27.85 -0.73
C THR A 62 12.49 27.23 -1.87
N ALA A 63 12.51 25.90 -2.00
CA ALA A 63 11.90 25.17 -3.11
C ALA A 63 10.35 25.11 -3.10
N VAL A 64 9.70 25.54 -2.01
CA VAL A 64 8.25 25.45 -1.80
C VAL A 64 7.48 26.66 -2.38
N VAL A 65 7.89 27.05 -3.58
CA VAL A 65 7.16 27.94 -4.49
C VAL A 65 5.95 27.20 -5.05
N THR A 66 4.78 27.86 -5.10
CA THR A 66 3.52 27.25 -5.58
C THR A 66 3.62 26.77 -7.03
N PRO A 67 2.82 25.79 -7.50
CA PRO A 67 2.90 25.32 -8.89
C PRO A 67 2.73 26.43 -9.93
N GLN A 68 1.84 27.40 -9.66
CA GLN A 68 1.59 28.54 -10.53
C GLN A 68 2.72 29.58 -10.48
N GLU A 69 3.24 29.92 -9.29
CA GLU A 69 4.38 30.84 -9.17
C GLU A 69 5.65 30.21 -9.79
N ARG A 70 5.84 28.88 -9.67
CA ARG A 70 6.93 28.14 -10.33
C ARG A 70 6.79 28.18 -11.85
N HIS A 71 5.57 28.18 -12.37
CA HIS A 71 5.31 28.36 -13.80
C HIS A 71 5.61 29.81 -14.23
N GLN A 72 5.16 30.81 -13.46
CA GLN A 72 5.43 32.23 -13.71
C GLN A 72 6.94 32.54 -13.69
N ARG A 73 7.69 32.09 -12.68
CA ARG A 73 9.15 32.23 -12.61
C ARG A 73 9.86 31.59 -13.81
N ARG A 74 9.41 30.40 -14.24
CA ARG A 74 9.94 29.74 -15.46
C ARG A 74 9.70 30.57 -16.72
N LEU A 75 8.52 31.20 -16.86
CA LEU A 75 8.22 32.09 -17.99
C LEU A 75 9.02 33.41 -17.92
N ALA A 76 9.27 33.93 -16.72
CA ALA A 76 10.08 35.12 -16.48
C ALA A 76 11.61 34.87 -16.55
N GLY A 77 12.04 33.61 -16.72
CA GLY A 77 13.45 33.22 -16.68
C GLY A 77 14.12 33.36 -15.30
N GLN A 78 13.35 33.57 -14.24
CA GLN A 78 13.88 33.82 -12.90
C GLN A 78 14.23 32.50 -12.19
N PRO A 79 15.41 32.39 -11.54
CA PRO A 79 15.73 31.25 -10.67
C PRO A 79 14.76 31.15 -9.48
N LEU A 80 14.62 29.94 -8.93
CA LEU A 80 13.77 29.67 -7.76
C LEU A 80 14.39 30.23 -6.46
N ASP A 81 15.71 30.27 -6.38
CA ASP A 81 16.48 30.60 -5.18
C ASP A 81 16.63 32.12 -4.94
N GLN A 82 16.04 32.95 -5.81
CA GLN A 82 16.06 34.41 -5.72
C GLN A 82 14.67 34.94 -5.35
N GLU A 83 14.58 35.94 -4.47
CA GLU A 83 13.31 36.64 -4.22
C GLU A 83 12.77 37.32 -5.49
N PRO A 84 11.43 37.40 -5.68
CA PRO A 84 10.85 38.13 -6.80
C PRO A 84 11.26 39.62 -6.73
N PRO A 85 11.55 40.28 -7.87
CA PRO A 85 11.96 41.68 -7.87
C PRO A 85 10.89 42.56 -7.22
N GLN A 86 11.31 43.59 -6.49
CA GLN A 86 10.37 44.51 -5.85
C GLN A 86 9.63 45.37 -6.89
N PHE A 87 8.47 45.93 -6.50
CA PHE A 87 7.74 46.90 -7.31
C PHE A 87 8.66 48.09 -7.65
N PRO A 88 8.79 48.54 -8.91
CA PRO A 88 7.74 48.55 -9.95
C PRO A 88 7.87 47.52 -11.08
N PHE A 89 8.59 46.41 -10.92
CA PHE A 89 8.67 45.39 -11.98
C PHE A 89 7.31 44.73 -12.27
N PRO A 90 6.98 44.38 -13.54
CA PRO A 90 5.66 43.85 -13.93
C PRO A 90 5.38 42.41 -13.45
N HIS A 91 6.35 41.79 -12.78
CA HIS A 91 6.22 40.48 -12.11
C HIS A 91 6.57 40.59 -10.61
N ALA A 92 6.57 41.79 -10.05
CA ALA A 92 6.80 42.01 -8.63
C ALA A 92 5.70 41.37 -7.78
N ALA A 93 6.07 40.90 -6.58
CA ALA A 93 5.11 40.43 -5.60
C ALA A 93 4.20 41.59 -5.17
N ASP A 94 2.90 41.50 -5.50
CA ASP A 94 1.90 42.53 -5.20
C ASP A 94 1.90 42.81 -3.68
N PRO A 95 2.27 44.02 -3.20
CA PRO A 95 2.54 44.25 -1.77
C PRO A 95 1.30 44.03 -0.89
N ALA A 96 0.10 44.15 -1.48
CA ALA A 96 -1.17 43.81 -0.86
C ALA A 96 -1.26 42.34 -0.41
N THR A 97 -0.53 41.41 -1.05
CA THR A 97 -0.59 39.96 -0.76
C THR A 97 -0.08 39.63 0.65
N LYS A 98 0.79 40.47 1.24
CA LYS A 98 1.24 40.32 2.63
C LYS A 98 0.20 40.80 3.67
N VAL A 99 -0.94 41.37 3.23
CA VAL A 99 -2.01 41.89 4.11
C VAL A 99 -3.37 41.33 3.67
N GLY A 100 -3.55 40.01 3.81
CA GLY A 100 -4.83 39.31 3.60
C GLY A 100 -5.89 39.66 4.66
N GLY A 101 -6.36 40.92 4.67
CA GLY A 101 -7.15 41.51 5.75
C GLY A 101 -8.41 42.30 5.33
N GLY A 102 -8.70 42.42 4.03
CA GLY A 102 -10.02 42.84 3.52
C GLY A 102 -10.10 44.13 2.70
N ARG A 103 -11.25 44.30 2.02
CA ARG A 103 -11.65 45.44 1.16
C ARG A 103 -10.75 45.77 -0.06
N ARG A 104 -10.98 45.07 -1.17
CA ARG A 104 -11.09 45.72 -2.49
C ARG A 104 -12.57 45.99 -2.78
N ILE A 105 -12.96 47.26 -2.90
CA ILE A 105 -14.22 47.72 -3.51
C ILE A 105 -13.89 49.01 -4.28
N LEU A 106 -14.59 49.21 -5.41
CA LEU A 106 -14.63 50.39 -6.28
C LEU A 106 -13.53 50.50 -7.36
N LEU A 107 -14.01 50.82 -8.58
CA LEU A 107 -13.31 51.28 -9.80
C LEU A 107 -12.36 50.27 -10.49
N GLU A 108 -12.34 50.13 -11.83
CA GLU A 108 -13.34 50.46 -12.87
C GLU A 108 -13.03 49.67 -14.17
N GLY A 109 -14.06 49.39 -14.99
CA GLY A 109 -13.94 49.12 -16.44
C GLY A 109 -13.01 47.99 -16.95
N GLY A 110 -13.51 46.76 -17.11
CA GLY A 110 -12.80 45.71 -17.86
C GLY A 110 -13.61 44.43 -18.12
N LYS A 111 -14.19 44.27 -19.31
CA LYS A 111 -14.91 43.03 -19.68
C LYS A 111 -13.93 41.96 -20.21
N ARG A 112 -13.61 40.97 -19.38
CA ARG A 112 -13.18 39.63 -19.84
C ARG A 112 -13.97 38.56 -19.10
N GLN A 113 -14.32 37.49 -19.81
CA GLN A 113 -14.99 36.32 -19.23
C GLN A 113 -13.93 35.44 -18.59
N GLU A 114 -13.75 35.59 -17.28
CA GLU A 114 -12.87 34.70 -16.52
C GLU A 114 -13.58 33.37 -16.28
N ILE A 115 -12.88 32.28 -16.60
CA ILE A 115 -13.29 30.91 -16.27
C ILE A 115 -13.45 30.84 -14.74
N PRO A 116 -14.52 30.24 -14.19
CA PRO A 116 -14.75 30.19 -12.75
C PRO A 116 -13.60 29.46 -12.05
N HIS A 117 -12.66 30.24 -11.52
CA HIS A 117 -11.50 29.73 -10.81
C HIS A 117 -11.99 29.00 -9.57
N VAL A 118 -11.82 27.68 -9.54
CA VAL A 118 -12.03 26.92 -8.31
C VAL A 118 -11.13 27.55 -7.25
N PRO A 119 -11.65 27.93 -6.07
CA PRO A 119 -10.84 28.57 -5.05
C PRO A 119 -9.82 27.54 -4.56
N GLU A 120 -8.55 27.76 -4.91
CA GLU A 120 -7.43 27.08 -4.27
C GLU A 120 -7.36 27.58 -2.82
N THR A 121 -8.19 26.99 -1.96
CA THR A 121 -8.05 27.11 -0.51
C THR A 121 -6.60 26.76 -0.19
N PRO A 122 -5.83 27.62 0.51
CA PRO A 122 -4.41 27.43 0.69
C PRO A 122 -4.16 26.14 1.47
N GLN A 123 -3.88 25.06 0.73
CA GLN A 123 -3.47 23.79 1.30
C GLN A 123 -2.20 24.09 2.09
N SER A 124 -2.21 23.75 3.37
CA SER A 124 -1.08 24.06 4.26
C SER A 124 0.22 23.51 3.68
N LEU A 125 1.36 24.13 4.00
CA LEU A 125 2.69 23.70 3.57
C LEU A 125 2.88 22.17 3.70
N HIS A 126 2.36 21.64 4.81
CA HIS A 126 2.29 20.22 5.16
C HIS A 126 1.42 19.38 4.18
N MET A 127 0.24 19.86 3.76
CA MET A 127 -0.56 19.16 2.73
C MET A 127 0.13 19.18 1.36
N GLN A 128 0.87 20.25 1.04
CA GLN A 128 1.68 20.31 -0.19
C GLN A 128 2.88 19.35 -0.12
N HIS A 129 3.52 19.22 1.05
CA HIS A 129 4.57 18.21 1.28
C HIS A 129 4.02 16.78 1.14
N LEU A 130 2.86 16.49 1.73
CA LEU A 130 2.17 15.21 1.55
C LEU A 130 1.82 14.92 0.07
N ALA A 131 1.38 15.92 -0.68
CA ALA A 131 1.14 15.79 -2.12
C ALA A 131 2.45 15.48 -2.89
N ALA A 132 3.58 16.09 -2.50
CA ALA A 132 4.89 15.79 -3.06
C ALA A 132 5.36 14.37 -2.69
N LEU A 133 5.30 13.95 -1.42
CA LEU A 133 5.68 12.61 -1.00
C LEU A 133 4.83 11.52 -1.66
N THR A 134 3.51 11.71 -1.73
CA THR A 134 2.60 10.75 -2.36
C THR A 134 2.77 10.68 -3.87
N THR A 135 3.04 11.79 -4.57
CA THR A 135 3.37 11.75 -6.01
C THR A 135 4.74 11.10 -6.28
N ILE A 136 5.75 11.35 -5.44
CA ILE A 136 7.05 10.66 -5.51
C ILE A 136 6.89 9.15 -5.27
N LEU A 137 6.04 8.73 -4.31
CA LEU A 137 5.74 7.32 -4.05
C LEU A 137 5.11 6.64 -5.27
N HIS A 138 4.05 7.21 -5.84
CA HIS A 138 3.42 6.62 -7.04
C HIS A 138 4.35 6.63 -8.26
N LEU A 139 5.16 7.68 -8.45
CA LEU A 139 6.13 7.75 -9.54
C LEU A 139 7.29 6.75 -9.39
N SER A 140 7.70 6.44 -8.15
CA SER A 140 8.73 5.41 -7.90
C SER A 140 8.19 4.00 -8.08
N LEU A 141 6.95 3.72 -7.66
CA LEU A 141 6.25 2.46 -7.97
C LEU A 141 6.11 2.24 -9.48
N LEU A 142 5.68 3.25 -10.23
CA LEU A 142 5.57 3.20 -11.70
C LEU A 142 6.91 3.06 -12.43
N LYS A 143 8.04 3.28 -11.74
CA LYS A 143 9.41 3.12 -12.25
C LYS A 143 10.14 1.91 -11.67
N GLU A 144 9.45 1.10 -10.86
CA GLU A 144 10.02 -0.04 -10.12
C GLU A 144 11.20 0.35 -9.19
N ASP A 145 11.28 1.62 -8.79
CA ASP A 145 12.28 2.17 -7.85
C ASP A 145 11.81 1.96 -6.39
N PHE A 146 11.75 0.69 -5.97
CA PHE A 146 11.37 0.29 -4.61
C PHE A 146 12.25 0.88 -3.49
N PRO A 147 13.58 1.09 -3.64
CA PRO A 147 14.36 1.77 -2.60
C PRO A 147 14.01 3.26 -2.47
N ARG A 148 13.59 3.97 -3.53
CA ARG A 148 13.02 5.33 -3.40
C ARG A 148 11.61 5.30 -2.82
N ALA A 149 10.77 4.35 -3.26
CA ALA A 149 9.41 4.18 -2.76
C ALA A 149 9.39 3.96 -1.24
N SER A 150 10.25 3.07 -0.72
CA SER A 150 10.37 2.81 0.72
C SER A 150 10.82 4.03 1.53
N ARG A 151 11.69 4.89 0.98
CA ARG A 151 12.09 6.16 1.60
C ARG A 151 10.95 7.18 1.60
N ALA A 152 10.25 7.35 0.49
CA ALA A 152 9.11 8.28 0.40
C ALA A 152 7.96 7.84 1.33
N LEU A 153 7.67 6.54 1.38
CA LEU A 153 6.72 5.93 2.31
C LEU A 153 7.18 6.07 3.78
N GLY A 154 8.47 5.89 4.05
CA GLY A 154 9.05 6.05 5.38
C GLY A 154 9.03 7.49 5.91
N LEU A 155 9.06 8.50 5.03
CA LEU A 155 8.77 9.89 5.38
C LEU A 155 7.27 10.11 5.61
N LEU A 156 6.43 9.62 4.68
CA LEU A 156 4.97 9.70 4.77
C LEU A 156 4.43 9.11 6.09
N PHE A 157 5.04 8.04 6.61
CA PHE A 157 4.67 7.40 7.88
C PHE A 157 5.26 8.05 9.14
N ARG A 158 6.22 8.96 9.02
CA ARG A 158 6.77 9.77 10.14
C ARG A 158 5.98 11.04 10.40
N GLU A 159 5.16 11.45 9.45
CA GLU A 159 4.41 12.71 9.49
C GLU A 159 3.19 12.53 10.40
N ASP A 160 3.09 13.29 11.50
CA ASP A 160 2.16 12.98 12.61
C ASP A 160 0.70 12.93 12.16
N LEU A 161 0.28 13.88 11.31
CA LEU A 161 -1.06 13.88 10.71
C LEU A 161 -1.33 12.64 9.83
N VAL A 162 -0.33 11.90 9.38
CA VAL A 162 -0.53 10.61 8.69
C VAL A 162 -0.57 9.46 9.70
N SER A 163 0.28 9.49 10.74
CA SER A 163 0.30 8.47 11.80
C SER A 163 -1.00 8.41 12.62
N GLU A 164 -1.62 9.57 12.89
CA GLU A 164 -2.89 9.68 13.61
C GLU A 164 -4.12 9.40 12.72
N ASN A 165 -4.11 9.86 11.46
CA ASN A 165 -5.29 9.75 10.61
C ASN A 165 -5.54 8.32 10.11
N ALA A 166 -6.77 7.85 10.29
CA ALA A 166 -7.29 6.63 9.65
C ALA A 166 -7.17 6.63 8.11
N ALA A 167 -6.88 7.80 7.51
CA ALA A 167 -6.53 7.97 6.10
C ALA A 167 -5.43 7.01 5.61
N MET A 168 -4.44 6.61 6.43
CA MET A 168 -3.45 5.59 5.98
C MET A 168 -4.11 4.27 5.59
N ARG A 169 -5.05 3.80 6.41
CA ARG A 169 -5.76 2.55 6.19
C ARG A 169 -6.70 2.68 4.99
N ASN A 170 -7.54 3.72 5.00
CA ASN A 170 -8.60 3.92 4.01
C ASN A 170 -8.08 4.31 2.61
N ARG A 171 -6.83 4.79 2.47
CA ARG A 171 -6.18 5.10 1.18
C ARG A 171 -5.32 3.95 0.63
N GLY A 172 -5.34 2.77 1.24
CA GLY A 172 -4.60 1.59 0.77
C GLY A 172 -3.07 1.65 0.95
N PHE A 173 -2.53 2.66 1.65
CA PHE A 173 -1.08 2.80 1.84
C PHE A 173 -0.45 1.60 2.58
N MET A 174 -1.22 0.85 3.36
CA MET A 174 -0.74 -0.39 4.00
C MET A 174 -0.51 -1.53 2.99
N GLY A 175 -1.33 -1.64 1.95
CA GLY A 175 -1.11 -2.59 0.86
C GLY A 175 0.08 -2.20 -0.01
N ILE A 176 0.21 -0.90 -0.31
CA ILE A 176 1.41 -0.33 -0.95
C ILE A 176 2.66 -0.59 -0.10
N ALA A 177 2.58 -0.47 1.23
CA ALA A 177 3.69 -0.76 2.13
C ALA A 177 4.11 -2.24 2.09
N ALA A 178 3.14 -3.16 2.07
CA ALA A 178 3.41 -4.58 1.90
C ALA A 178 4.06 -4.89 0.54
N GLU A 179 3.57 -4.28 -0.56
CA GLU A 179 4.16 -4.44 -1.89
C GLU A 179 5.61 -3.90 -1.96
N VAL A 180 5.85 -2.70 -1.40
CA VAL A 180 7.19 -2.11 -1.34
C VAL A 180 8.15 -2.98 -0.50
N LEU A 181 7.68 -3.59 0.60
CA LEU A 181 8.49 -4.51 1.40
C LEU A 181 8.76 -5.84 0.68
N LEU A 182 7.74 -6.41 0.04
CA LEU A 182 7.81 -7.66 -0.73
C LEU A 182 8.85 -7.58 -1.85
N ARG A 183 8.87 -6.46 -2.57
CA ARG A 183 9.80 -6.18 -3.67
C ARG A 183 11.15 -5.60 -3.20
N ASN A 184 11.31 -5.26 -1.91
CA ASN A 184 12.55 -4.68 -1.41
C ASN A 184 13.69 -5.72 -1.46
N GLY A 185 14.75 -5.40 -2.21
CA GLY A 185 15.84 -6.32 -2.53
C GLY A 185 15.86 -6.80 -3.98
N THR A 186 14.76 -6.67 -4.74
CA THR A 186 14.76 -6.91 -6.20
C THR A 186 15.33 -5.70 -6.94
N SER A 187 16.65 -5.49 -6.85
CA SER A 187 17.33 -4.50 -7.70
C SER A 187 17.29 -4.97 -9.14
N ARG A 188 16.50 -4.33 -10.00
CA ARG A 188 16.66 -4.46 -11.44
C ARG A 188 17.91 -3.70 -11.85
N ASP A 189 19.04 -4.40 -11.81
CA ASP A 189 20.30 -3.88 -12.34
C ASP A 189 20.17 -3.77 -13.86
N TYR A 190 19.97 -2.55 -14.36
CA TYR A 190 19.66 -2.21 -15.77
C TYR A 190 20.77 -2.54 -16.79
N ASN A 191 21.75 -3.37 -16.42
CA ASN A 191 22.96 -3.69 -17.19
C ASN A 191 22.98 -5.11 -17.77
N LEU A 192 21.90 -5.89 -17.70
CA LEU A 192 21.82 -7.20 -18.34
C LEU A 192 20.53 -7.38 -19.14
N GLU A 193 20.66 -7.40 -20.46
CA GLU A 193 19.61 -7.80 -21.40
C GLU A 193 19.45 -9.33 -21.39
N SER A 194 18.88 -9.88 -20.30
CA SER A 194 18.60 -11.32 -20.19
C SER A 194 17.26 -11.59 -19.53
N ALA A 195 16.57 -12.64 -20.00
CA ALA A 195 15.12 -12.85 -19.87
C ALA A 195 14.62 -13.32 -18.48
N ALA A 196 15.44 -13.22 -17.43
CA ALA A 196 15.16 -13.75 -16.10
C ALA A 196 14.10 -12.91 -15.33
N ALA A 197 12.83 -13.08 -15.68
CA ALA A 197 11.68 -12.57 -14.92
C ALA A 197 11.40 -13.38 -13.62
N SER A 198 12.35 -14.24 -13.22
CA SER A 198 12.11 -15.46 -12.44
C SER A 198 11.71 -15.21 -10.97
N HIS A 199 12.00 -14.05 -10.38
CA HIS A 199 11.64 -13.74 -8.99
C HIS A 199 11.19 -12.28 -8.82
N LEU A 200 9.87 -12.06 -8.73
CA LEU A 200 9.26 -10.72 -8.55
C LEU A 200 9.35 -10.16 -7.11
N PHE A 201 9.87 -10.95 -6.18
CA PHE A 201 9.98 -10.63 -4.76
C PHE A 201 11.13 -11.39 -4.09
N THR A 202 11.51 -10.99 -2.88
CA THR A 202 12.44 -11.76 -2.04
C THR A 202 11.69 -12.46 -0.91
N ARG A 203 12.12 -13.67 -0.52
CA ARG A 203 11.53 -14.40 0.63
C ARG A 203 11.66 -13.61 1.94
N GLU A 204 12.76 -12.87 2.10
CA GLU A 204 12.95 -11.92 3.20
C GLU A 204 11.97 -10.74 3.14
N GLY A 205 11.65 -10.26 1.93
CA GLY A 205 10.63 -9.22 1.67
C GLY A 205 9.21 -9.68 2.02
N PHE A 206 8.83 -10.91 1.65
CA PHE A 206 7.57 -11.52 2.08
C PHE A 206 7.50 -11.61 3.62
N GLU A 207 8.55 -12.10 4.26
CA GLU A 207 8.66 -12.18 5.72
C GLU A 207 8.57 -10.80 6.40
N LYS A 208 9.11 -9.73 5.79
CA LYS A 208 8.92 -8.34 6.24
C LYS A 208 7.47 -7.86 6.06
N ALA A 209 6.83 -8.16 4.93
CA ALA A 209 5.45 -7.79 4.65
C ALA A 209 4.43 -8.53 5.55
N LYS A 210 4.67 -9.82 5.86
CA LYS A 210 3.89 -10.60 6.82
C LYS A 210 3.92 -9.95 8.22
N ARG A 211 5.11 -9.61 8.73
CA ARG A 211 5.28 -8.90 10.02
C ARG A 211 4.65 -7.50 10.03
N LEU A 212 4.54 -6.83 8.87
CA LEU A 212 3.78 -5.57 8.75
C LEU A 212 2.29 -5.82 8.99
N TYR A 213 1.68 -6.79 8.30
CA TYR A 213 0.26 -7.11 8.50
C TYR A 213 -0.05 -7.59 9.92
N GLU A 214 0.77 -8.47 10.51
CA GLU A 214 0.58 -8.92 11.90
C GLU A 214 0.62 -7.75 12.90
N ARG A 215 1.48 -6.75 12.67
CA ARG A 215 1.51 -5.51 13.47
C ARG A 215 0.26 -4.64 13.25
N LEU A 216 -0.29 -4.60 12.03
CA LEU A 216 -1.50 -3.84 11.70
C LEU A 216 -2.76 -4.48 12.31
N ILE A 217 -2.86 -5.81 12.31
CA ILE A 217 -3.90 -6.57 12.99
C ILE A 217 -3.95 -6.21 14.48
N VAL A 218 -2.79 -6.20 15.16
CA VAL A 218 -2.69 -5.83 16.59
C VAL A 218 -2.97 -4.34 16.83
N ARG A 219 -2.54 -3.43 15.94
CA ARG A 219 -2.80 -1.98 16.08
C ARG A 219 -4.25 -1.59 15.77
N HIS A 220 -4.97 -2.40 15.00
CA HIS A 220 -6.31 -2.09 14.50
C HIS A 220 -7.28 -3.26 14.67
N PRO A 221 -7.57 -3.68 15.93
CA PRO A 221 -8.54 -4.72 16.20
C PRO A 221 -9.94 -4.34 15.69
N TYR A 222 -10.79 -5.35 15.50
CA TYR A 222 -12.18 -5.15 15.11
C TYR A 222 -12.98 -4.40 16.20
N HIS A 223 -13.85 -3.49 15.78
CA HIS A 223 -14.75 -2.75 16.66
C HIS A 223 -16.19 -2.80 16.13
N LYS A 224 -17.10 -3.45 16.90
CA LYS A 224 -18.52 -3.64 16.55
C LYS A 224 -19.27 -2.34 16.20
N SER A 225 -18.84 -1.19 16.72
CA SER A 225 -19.43 0.13 16.47
C SER A 225 -18.94 0.83 15.20
N TRP A 226 -17.92 0.30 14.51
CA TRP A 226 -17.31 0.92 13.33
C TRP A 226 -16.94 -0.11 12.23
N PRO A 227 -17.85 -1.04 11.82
CA PRO A 227 -17.51 -2.15 10.91
C PRO A 227 -17.05 -1.68 9.52
N HIS A 228 -17.40 -0.46 9.11
CA HIS A 228 -16.99 0.13 7.83
C HIS A 228 -15.58 0.77 7.86
N VAL A 229 -14.89 0.74 8.99
CA VAL A 229 -13.51 1.22 9.12
C VAL A 229 -12.56 0.04 8.91
N VAL A 230 -11.54 0.23 8.07
CA VAL A 230 -10.52 -0.78 7.77
C VAL A 230 -9.88 -1.29 9.07
N ASN A 231 -10.01 -2.59 9.31
CA ASN A 231 -9.76 -3.25 10.60
C ASN A 231 -8.98 -4.57 10.40
N ALA A 232 -8.83 -5.34 11.49
CA ALA A 232 -8.12 -6.61 11.50
C ALA A 232 -8.58 -7.60 10.41
N ILE A 233 -9.87 -7.66 10.05
CA ILE A 233 -10.37 -8.55 8.99
C ILE A 233 -9.71 -8.22 7.65
N ASP A 234 -9.68 -6.93 7.26
CA ASP A 234 -9.06 -6.48 6.02
C ASP A 234 -7.56 -6.82 5.97
N PHE A 235 -6.88 -6.69 7.11
CA PHE A 235 -5.46 -7.01 7.24
C PHE A 235 -5.19 -8.53 7.24
N TYR A 236 -6.07 -9.34 7.84
CA TYR A 236 -6.03 -10.81 7.70
C TYR A 236 -6.23 -11.22 6.24
N LEU A 237 -7.28 -10.72 5.59
CA LEU A 237 -7.60 -11.03 4.19
C LEU A 237 -6.44 -10.65 3.25
N ALA A 238 -5.87 -9.45 3.42
CA ALA A 238 -4.72 -9.00 2.65
C ALA A 238 -3.44 -9.83 2.92
N MET A 239 -3.22 -10.25 4.17
CA MET A 239 -2.09 -11.12 4.55
C MET A 239 -2.20 -12.52 3.95
N PHE A 240 -3.39 -13.14 4.02
CA PHE A 240 -3.63 -14.47 3.45
C PHE A 240 -3.55 -14.45 1.92
N ASN A 241 -4.14 -13.45 1.26
CA ASN A 241 -4.03 -13.28 -0.19
C ASN A 241 -2.57 -13.07 -0.64
N LEU A 242 -1.77 -12.30 0.12
CA LEU A 242 -0.33 -12.17 -0.15
C LEU A 242 0.40 -13.51 0.00
N TRP A 243 0.10 -14.30 1.03
CA TRP A 243 0.76 -15.58 1.26
C TRP A 243 0.41 -16.60 0.16
N ILE A 244 -0.86 -16.71 -0.22
CA ILE A 244 -1.32 -17.56 -1.34
C ILE A 244 -0.65 -17.12 -2.65
N TYR A 245 -0.58 -15.82 -2.93
CA TYR A 245 0.11 -15.29 -4.11
C TYR A 245 1.61 -15.66 -4.14
N VAL A 246 2.31 -15.55 -3.01
CA VAL A 246 3.73 -15.90 -2.91
C VAL A 246 3.95 -17.39 -3.16
N VAL A 247 3.16 -18.27 -2.53
CA VAL A 247 3.24 -19.73 -2.75
C VAL A 247 2.97 -20.07 -4.22
N HIS A 248 1.88 -19.55 -4.79
CA HIS A 248 1.54 -19.82 -6.19
C HIS A 248 2.63 -19.33 -7.16
N ASN A 249 3.28 -18.19 -6.89
CA ASN A 249 4.41 -17.74 -7.70
C ASN A 249 5.66 -18.63 -7.52
N GLU A 250 6.00 -19.04 -6.28
CA GLU A 250 7.10 -20.00 -6.01
C GLU A 250 6.88 -21.33 -6.77
N HIS A 251 5.63 -21.73 -6.99
CA HIS A 251 5.29 -22.94 -7.74
C HIS A 251 5.02 -22.74 -9.25
N ALA A 252 4.84 -21.50 -9.72
CA ALA A 252 4.69 -21.18 -11.14
C ALA A 252 6.01 -20.92 -11.87
N THR A 253 7.03 -20.40 -11.18
CA THR A 253 8.36 -20.14 -11.77
C THR A 253 9.27 -21.37 -11.64
N PRO A 254 9.72 -22.02 -12.73
CA PRO A 254 10.69 -23.12 -12.62
C PRO A 254 11.99 -22.60 -11.99
N SER A 255 12.55 -23.31 -11.01
CA SER A 255 13.79 -22.88 -10.37
C SER A 255 14.98 -23.19 -11.27
N GLU A 256 15.61 -22.14 -11.82
CA GLU A 256 16.84 -22.25 -12.62
C GLU A 256 18.10 -22.52 -11.75
N SER A 257 17.91 -22.71 -10.44
CA SER A 257 18.93 -23.05 -9.44
C SER A 257 19.39 -24.51 -9.61
N PRO A 258 20.66 -24.78 -9.97
CA PRO A 258 21.12 -26.14 -10.26
C PRO A 258 21.11 -27.06 -9.04
N GLU A 259 21.12 -26.51 -7.81
CA GLU A 259 21.00 -27.27 -6.57
C GLU A 259 19.53 -27.64 -6.24
N ASP A 260 18.56 -26.88 -6.76
CA ASP A 260 17.14 -27.25 -6.70
C ASP A 260 16.79 -28.32 -7.73
N ILE A 261 17.45 -28.39 -8.91
CA ILE A 261 17.07 -29.31 -10.00
C ILE A 261 17.06 -30.78 -9.57
N GLU A 262 17.99 -31.22 -8.72
CA GLU A 262 18.02 -32.59 -8.18
C GLU A 262 16.90 -32.86 -7.15
N ASN A 263 16.23 -31.81 -6.64
CA ASN A 263 15.18 -31.88 -5.62
C ASN A 263 13.78 -31.45 -6.13
N ASP A 264 13.69 -30.68 -7.23
CA ASP A 264 12.45 -30.17 -7.85
C ASP A 264 11.82 -31.18 -8.83
N VAL A 265 12.15 -32.47 -8.68
CA VAL A 265 11.52 -33.57 -9.41
C VAL A 265 10.05 -33.66 -8.99
N GLY A 266 9.16 -33.17 -9.86
CA GLY A 266 7.70 -33.37 -9.89
C GLY A 266 7.01 -33.52 -8.52
N PRO A 267 6.84 -34.76 -8.01
CA PRO A 267 6.19 -35.03 -6.72
C PRO A 267 6.70 -34.17 -5.56
N SER A 268 8.02 -33.96 -5.43
CA SER A 268 8.61 -33.16 -4.34
C SER A 268 8.10 -31.72 -4.31
N ARG A 269 7.84 -31.14 -5.49
CA ARG A 269 7.32 -29.77 -5.62
C ARG A 269 5.88 -29.67 -5.14
N LYS A 270 5.04 -30.65 -5.51
CA LYS A 270 3.61 -30.68 -5.13
C LYS A 270 3.42 -30.95 -3.64
N VAL A 271 4.23 -31.83 -3.05
CA VAL A 271 4.24 -32.04 -1.58
C VAL A 271 4.65 -30.76 -0.83
N ARG A 272 5.59 -29.95 -1.37
CA ARG A 272 5.94 -28.64 -0.80
C ARG A 272 4.82 -27.60 -0.93
N GLU A 273 4.14 -27.54 -2.08
CA GLU A 273 2.97 -26.66 -2.28
C GLU A 273 1.85 -27.01 -1.29
N LEU A 274 1.61 -28.31 -1.08
CA LEU A 274 0.62 -28.85 -0.15
C LEU A 274 0.94 -28.55 1.32
N ASP A 275 2.19 -28.66 1.75
CA ASP A 275 2.59 -28.23 3.10
C ASP A 275 2.37 -26.72 3.30
N GLN A 276 2.78 -25.88 2.34
CA GLN A 276 2.55 -24.44 2.41
C GLN A 276 1.04 -24.09 2.45
N ALA A 277 0.21 -24.78 1.66
CA ALA A 277 -1.25 -24.63 1.68
C ALA A 277 -1.84 -25.06 3.04
N ASN A 278 -1.35 -26.15 3.64
CA ASN A 278 -1.75 -26.60 4.97
C ASN A 278 -1.29 -25.64 6.09
N GLN A 279 -0.11 -25.02 5.99
CA GLN A 279 0.32 -23.95 6.90
C GLN A 279 -0.61 -22.73 6.84
N ILE A 280 -1.05 -22.32 5.64
CA ILE A 280 -2.04 -21.25 5.44
C ILE A 280 -3.36 -21.65 6.09
N ALA A 281 -3.87 -22.84 5.76
CA ALA A 281 -5.13 -23.38 6.28
C ALA A 281 -5.18 -23.40 7.82
N ASN A 282 -4.15 -23.93 8.47
CA ASN A 282 -4.03 -23.98 9.92
C ASN A 282 -3.96 -22.57 10.55
N ARG A 283 -3.29 -21.61 9.90
CA ARG A 283 -3.24 -20.21 10.39
C ARG A 283 -4.58 -19.50 10.24
N MET A 284 -5.35 -19.78 9.19
CA MET A 284 -6.73 -19.28 9.02
C MET A 284 -7.66 -19.87 10.08
N ASP A 285 -7.61 -21.19 10.29
CA ASP A 285 -8.40 -21.86 11.33
C ASP A 285 -8.11 -21.28 12.73
N THR A 286 -6.84 -20.97 13.01
CA THR A 286 -6.41 -20.34 14.27
C THR A 286 -7.05 -18.96 14.51
N CYS A 287 -7.22 -18.11 13.48
CA CYS A 287 -7.88 -16.80 13.68
C CYS A 287 -9.41 -16.91 13.66
N MET A 288 -9.98 -17.76 12.79
CA MET A 288 -11.42 -17.99 12.68
C MET A 288 -12.01 -18.70 13.90
N ALA A 289 -11.19 -19.33 14.75
CA ALA A 289 -11.62 -19.87 16.05
C ALA A 289 -12.13 -18.80 17.05
N THR A 290 -12.04 -17.51 16.73
CA THR A 290 -12.45 -16.42 17.62
C THR A 290 -13.48 -15.48 16.98
N VAL A 291 -14.55 -15.15 17.71
CA VAL A 291 -15.51 -14.10 17.35
C VAL A 291 -14.76 -12.74 17.37
N PRO A 292 -14.85 -11.90 16.31
CA PRO A 292 -15.82 -11.92 15.21
C PRO A 292 -15.44 -12.78 14.00
N TYR A 293 -14.16 -13.14 13.82
CA TYR A 293 -13.62 -13.71 12.58
C TYR A 293 -14.21 -15.07 12.19
N MET A 294 -14.92 -15.73 13.10
CA MET A 294 -15.66 -16.97 12.89
C MET A 294 -16.78 -16.85 11.84
N ASP A 295 -17.46 -15.71 11.81
CA ASP A 295 -18.72 -15.50 11.06
C ASP A 295 -18.53 -14.58 9.84
N GLU A 296 -17.34 -14.03 9.64
CA GLU A 296 -17.05 -13.02 8.61
C GLU A 296 -16.96 -13.68 7.20
N PRO A 297 -17.84 -13.31 6.25
CA PRO A 297 -18.10 -14.12 5.06
C PRO A 297 -16.91 -14.20 4.10
N GLU A 298 -16.09 -13.16 3.95
CA GLU A 298 -14.92 -13.21 3.07
C GLU A 298 -13.78 -14.08 3.65
N LEU A 299 -13.69 -14.23 4.98
CA LEU A 299 -12.74 -15.18 5.59
C LEU A 299 -13.21 -16.62 5.42
N ILE A 300 -14.50 -16.90 5.62
CA ILE A 300 -15.11 -18.21 5.36
C ILE A 300 -14.93 -18.60 3.89
N ARG A 301 -15.21 -17.67 2.96
CA ARG A 301 -15.04 -17.85 1.52
C ARG A 301 -13.58 -18.15 1.15
N LEU A 302 -12.62 -17.36 1.64
CA LEU A 302 -11.21 -17.60 1.36
C LEU A 302 -10.75 -18.94 1.96
N ARG A 303 -11.22 -19.32 3.16
CA ARG A 303 -10.90 -20.60 3.79
C ARG A 303 -11.46 -21.79 3.01
N ALA A 304 -12.64 -21.65 2.41
CA ALA A 304 -13.23 -22.63 1.51
C ALA A 304 -12.44 -22.75 0.19
N MET A 305 -11.98 -21.63 -0.39
CA MET A 305 -11.11 -21.64 -1.56
C MET A 305 -9.76 -22.33 -1.28
N VAL A 306 -9.15 -22.07 -0.11
CA VAL A 306 -7.95 -22.80 0.33
C VAL A 306 -8.24 -24.29 0.55
N ALA A 307 -9.42 -24.66 1.05
CA ALA A 307 -9.82 -26.05 1.22
C ALA A 307 -9.98 -26.80 -0.13
N LEU A 308 -10.51 -26.13 -1.16
CA LEU A 308 -10.54 -26.68 -2.53
C LEU A 308 -9.13 -26.84 -3.10
N TRP A 309 -8.27 -25.81 -2.98
CA TRP A 309 -6.87 -25.87 -3.43
C TRP A 309 -6.10 -27.01 -2.74
N THR A 310 -6.25 -27.22 -1.43
CA THR A 310 -5.66 -28.40 -0.76
C THR A 310 -6.19 -29.72 -1.32
N ALA A 311 -7.47 -29.83 -1.65
CA ALA A 311 -8.03 -31.05 -2.21
C ALA A 311 -7.46 -31.38 -3.60
N ASP A 312 -7.36 -30.36 -4.45
CA ASP A 312 -6.83 -30.51 -5.81
C ASP A 312 -5.32 -30.84 -5.76
N LEU A 313 -4.59 -30.33 -4.75
CA LEU A 313 -3.19 -30.72 -4.49
C LEU A 313 -3.05 -32.15 -3.95
N HIS A 314 -3.97 -32.63 -3.12
CA HIS A 314 -3.98 -34.04 -2.72
C HIS A 314 -4.26 -34.96 -3.92
N GLU A 315 -5.11 -34.56 -4.87
CA GLU A 315 -5.30 -35.30 -6.13
C GLU A 315 -4.08 -35.26 -7.06
N ASP A 316 -3.41 -34.11 -7.20
CA ASP A 316 -2.11 -34.03 -7.88
C ASP A 316 -1.10 -35.01 -7.26
N CYS A 317 -1.00 -35.05 -5.93
CA CYS A 317 -0.12 -35.98 -5.21
C CYS A 317 -0.52 -37.45 -5.43
N ALA A 318 -1.81 -37.80 -5.38
CA ALA A 318 -2.29 -39.15 -5.66
C ALA A 318 -1.98 -39.58 -7.11
N TYR A 319 -2.19 -38.69 -8.08
CA TYR A 319 -1.84 -38.92 -9.48
C TYR A 319 -0.33 -39.05 -9.68
N MET A 320 0.50 -38.29 -8.94
CA MET A 320 1.95 -38.49 -8.94
C MET A 320 2.37 -39.82 -8.32
N VAL A 321 1.79 -40.25 -7.19
CA VAL A 321 2.08 -41.57 -6.59
C VAL A 321 1.79 -42.68 -7.59
N LYS A 322 0.65 -42.59 -8.30
CA LYS A 322 0.23 -43.55 -9.34
C LYS A 322 1.17 -43.59 -10.55
N ASN A 323 1.54 -42.43 -11.11
CA ASN A 323 2.38 -42.39 -12.32
C ASN A 323 3.87 -42.68 -12.06
N ASN A 324 4.29 -42.83 -10.80
CA ASN A 324 5.62 -43.32 -10.44
C ASN A 324 5.69 -44.88 -10.42
N ASP A 325 4.76 -45.56 -11.10
CA ASP A 325 4.85 -46.99 -11.41
C ASP A 325 6.18 -47.32 -12.12
N PRO A 326 7.08 -48.14 -11.53
CA PRO A 326 8.38 -48.45 -12.13
C PRO A 326 8.29 -49.38 -13.36
N GLN A 327 7.11 -49.89 -13.72
CA GLN A 327 6.91 -50.79 -14.87
C GLN A 327 7.23 -50.13 -16.24
N ALA A 328 7.43 -48.81 -16.29
CA ALA A 328 7.96 -48.12 -17.48
C ALA A 328 9.50 -48.13 -17.55
N SER A 329 10.20 -48.65 -16.54
CA SER A 329 11.64 -48.52 -16.34
C SER A 329 12.34 -49.75 -15.72
N ASP A 330 11.72 -50.95 -15.78
CA ASP A 330 12.28 -52.21 -15.24
C ASP A 330 13.75 -52.45 -15.65
N ASP A 331 14.11 -52.16 -16.90
CA ASP A 331 15.47 -52.30 -17.47
C ASP A 331 16.55 -51.46 -16.74
N PHE A 332 16.14 -50.42 -15.99
CA PHE A 332 17.03 -49.48 -15.30
C PHE A 332 17.13 -49.72 -13.79
N ALA A 333 16.07 -50.24 -13.17
CA ALA A 333 16.01 -50.46 -11.72
C ALA A 333 16.96 -51.60 -11.27
N GLU A 334 16.99 -52.71 -12.02
CA GLU A 334 17.86 -53.86 -11.71
C GLU A 334 19.36 -53.53 -11.73
N GLN A 335 19.78 -52.53 -12.52
CA GLN A 335 21.20 -52.15 -12.64
C GLN A 335 21.70 -51.23 -11.52
N HIS A 336 20.80 -50.49 -10.85
CA HIS A 336 21.17 -49.45 -9.90
C HIS A 336 20.75 -49.71 -8.44
N GLY A 337 19.98 -50.76 -8.16
CA GLY A 337 19.75 -51.25 -6.79
C GLY A 337 19.00 -50.27 -5.88
N LEU A 338 18.16 -49.41 -6.44
CA LEU A 338 17.30 -48.51 -5.68
C LEU A 338 16.16 -49.30 -4.99
N PRO A 339 15.72 -48.92 -3.78
CA PRO A 339 14.64 -49.64 -3.09
C PRO A 339 13.30 -49.43 -3.80
N ILE A 340 12.83 -50.47 -4.51
CA ILE A 340 11.45 -50.54 -4.99
C ILE A 340 10.54 -50.65 -3.75
N LEU A 341 9.72 -49.63 -3.54
CA LEU A 341 8.68 -49.67 -2.51
C LEU A 341 7.63 -50.73 -2.89
N PRO A 342 7.15 -51.55 -1.96
CA PRO A 342 6.14 -52.55 -2.29
C PRO A 342 4.84 -51.88 -2.75
N GLU A 343 4.17 -52.45 -3.75
CA GLU A 343 2.94 -51.92 -4.36
C GLU A 343 1.84 -51.58 -3.33
N GLY A 344 1.81 -52.31 -2.21
CA GLY A 344 0.93 -52.06 -1.07
C GLY A 344 1.16 -50.72 -0.35
N GLU A 345 2.39 -50.20 -0.32
CA GLU A 345 2.68 -48.87 0.23
C GLU A 345 2.31 -47.74 -0.74
N GLN A 346 2.53 -47.93 -2.04
CA GLN A 346 2.12 -46.96 -3.06
C GLN A 346 0.60 -46.82 -3.09
N THR A 347 -0.11 -47.95 -3.12
CA THR A 347 -1.58 -47.96 -3.07
C THR A 347 -2.13 -47.44 -1.74
N SER A 348 -1.45 -47.65 -0.60
CA SER A 348 -1.82 -46.99 0.66
C SER A 348 -1.75 -45.47 0.53
N ARG A 349 -0.63 -44.92 0.02
CA ARG A 349 -0.41 -43.47 -0.15
C ARG A 349 -1.37 -42.84 -1.17
N GLU A 350 -1.71 -43.54 -2.26
CA GLU A 350 -2.75 -43.09 -3.19
C GLU A 350 -4.11 -42.96 -2.48
N ASN A 351 -4.52 -43.98 -1.72
CA ASN A 351 -5.79 -43.97 -0.98
C ASN A 351 -5.81 -42.96 0.18
N GLU A 352 -4.68 -42.74 0.86
CA GLU A 352 -4.52 -41.72 1.89
C GLU A 352 -4.78 -40.33 1.31
N HIS A 353 -4.10 -39.95 0.22
CA HIS A 353 -4.31 -38.65 -0.43
C HIS A 353 -5.72 -38.49 -1.04
N LEU A 354 -6.30 -39.53 -1.63
CA LEU A 354 -7.69 -39.46 -2.12
C LEU A 354 -8.70 -39.27 -0.98
N SER A 355 -8.44 -39.86 0.20
CA SER A 355 -9.24 -39.64 1.42
C SER A 355 -9.11 -38.21 1.94
N GLU A 356 -7.88 -37.67 1.99
CA GLU A 356 -7.60 -36.28 2.38
C GLU A 356 -8.27 -35.28 1.42
N ALA A 357 -8.22 -35.53 0.11
CA ALA A 357 -8.92 -34.73 -0.91
C ALA A 357 -10.45 -34.71 -0.69
N GLY A 358 -11.03 -35.85 -0.32
CA GLY A 358 -12.44 -35.96 0.06
C GLY A 358 -12.78 -35.08 1.27
N LEU A 359 -12.03 -35.25 2.37
CA LEU A 359 -12.19 -34.47 3.61
C LEU A 359 -12.03 -32.95 3.38
N ALA A 360 -11.06 -32.55 2.54
CA ALA A 360 -10.85 -31.16 2.19
C ALA A 360 -12.03 -30.56 1.40
N ARG A 361 -12.65 -31.33 0.48
CA ARG A 361 -13.86 -30.89 -0.24
C ARG A 361 -15.11 -30.87 0.62
N ASP A 362 -15.29 -31.81 1.54
CA ASP A 362 -16.40 -31.75 2.49
C ASP A 362 -16.28 -30.56 3.44
N ARG A 363 -15.07 -30.23 3.87
CA ARG A 363 -14.79 -29.00 4.62
C ARG A 363 -15.06 -27.73 3.81
N ALA A 364 -14.75 -27.72 2.52
CA ALA A 364 -15.12 -26.62 1.62
C ALA A 364 -16.65 -26.48 1.50
N ARG A 365 -17.38 -27.60 1.33
CA ARG A 365 -18.85 -27.64 1.29
C ARG A 365 -19.48 -27.12 2.58
N GLU A 366 -18.95 -27.51 3.74
CA GLU A 366 -19.42 -27.03 5.04
C GLU A 366 -19.29 -25.51 5.17
N LEU A 367 -18.12 -24.96 4.85
CA LEU A 367 -17.85 -23.52 4.90
C LEU A 367 -18.74 -22.73 3.93
N LEU A 368 -18.91 -23.21 2.69
CA LEU A 368 -19.81 -22.59 1.71
C LEU A 368 -21.29 -22.67 2.14
N SER A 369 -21.69 -23.72 2.86
CA SER A 369 -23.05 -23.87 3.40
C SER A 369 -23.35 -22.82 4.49
N ARG A 370 -22.35 -22.49 5.33
CA ARG A 370 -22.46 -21.41 6.34
C ARG A 370 -22.73 -20.05 5.69
N LEU A 371 -22.13 -19.76 4.52
CA LEU A 371 -22.40 -18.54 3.76
C LEU A 371 -23.85 -18.49 3.23
N GLY A 372 -24.39 -19.63 2.78
CA GLY A 372 -25.77 -19.71 2.28
C GLY A 372 -26.82 -19.42 3.35
N GLY A 373 -26.61 -19.92 4.57
CA GLY A 373 -27.58 -19.76 5.67
C GLY A 373 -27.79 -18.33 6.16
N HIS A 374 -26.79 -17.45 6.02
CA HIS A 374 -26.93 -16.03 6.39
C HIS A 374 -27.77 -15.24 5.36
N ALA A 375 -27.78 -15.65 4.09
CA ALA A 375 -28.59 -14.97 3.06
C ALA A 375 -30.12 -15.14 3.28
N THR A 376 -30.54 -16.07 4.16
CA THR A 376 -31.95 -16.33 4.49
C THR A 376 -32.40 -15.76 5.84
N SER A 377 -31.51 -15.12 6.62
CA SER A 377 -31.86 -14.58 7.95
C SER A 377 -32.28 -13.11 7.96
N ASP A 378 -32.02 -12.38 6.88
CA ASP A 378 -32.09 -10.92 6.83
C ASP A 378 -33.28 -10.40 5.99
N ASP A 379 -34.13 -11.30 5.49
CA ASP A 379 -35.34 -11.04 4.66
C ASP A 379 -36.67 -11.43 5.38
N GLU A 380 -36.65 -11.75 6.69
CA GLU A 380 -37.83 -11.92 7.57
C GLU A 380 -37.94 -10.82 8.65
#